data_AF-A0A7J9XNL3-F1
#
_entry.id   AF-A0A7J9XNL3-F1
#
_cell.length_a   1.000
_cell.length_b   1.000
_cell.length_c   1.000
_cell.angle_alpha   90.00
_cell.angle_beta   90.00
_cell.angle_gamma   90.00
#
_symmetry.space_group_name_H-M   'P 1'
#
loop_
_entity.id
_entity.type
_entity.pdbx_description
1 polymer ?
#
loop_
_entity_poly.entity_id
_entity_poly.type
_entity_poly.pdbx_seq_one_letter_code
_entity_poly.pdbx_strand_id
1 'polypeptide(L)'
;MTTETSTSEAPASTPENIDRAVQRVRSEQRRATQLLAGGPKCRRLSALYEHEARLWTLLTLHTPRGIYQHAAIEAECAARARAREYAELARQWAAHTDAREEHAP
;
A
#
# COMPACT_ATOMS: atom_id res chain seq x y z
N MET A 1 -33.49 13.93 -34.36
CA MET A 1 -32.02 14.04 -34.34
C MET A 1 -31.62 14.38 -32.92
N THR A 2 -31.22 13.39 -32.13
CA THR A 2 -30.70 13.56 -30.77
C THR A 2 -29.18 13.44 -30.86
N THR A 3 -28.48 14.53 -30.55
CA THR A 3 -27.02 14.55 -30.43
C THR A 3 -26.65 13.84 -29.14
N GLU A 4 -26.11 12.62 -29.26
CA GLU A 4 -25.41 11.96 -28.16
C GLU A 4 -24.09 12.68 -27.93
N THR A 5 -24.03 13.46 -26.85
CA THR A 5 -22.76 13.96 -26.30
C THR A 5 -22.03 12.76 -25.74
N SER A 6 -21.29 12.08 -26.61
CA SER A 6 -20.32 11.06 -26.22
C SER A 6 -19.17 11.77 -25.53
N THR A 7 -19.26 11.90 -24.19
CA THR A 7 -18.18 12.40 -23.35
C THR A 7 -17.03 11.39 -23.44
N SER A 8 -16.16 11.59 -24.43
CA SER A 8 -14.87 10.92 -24.52
C SER A 8 -14.04 11.38 -23.33
N GLU A 9 -14.05 10.60 -22.25
CA GLU A 9 -13.17 10.79 -21.10
C GLU A 9 -11.72 10.79 -21.63
N ALA A 10 -11.05 11.94 -21.55
CA ALA A 10 -9.63 12.02 -21.88
C ALA A 10 -8.87 11.02 -20.99
N PRO A 11 -7.84 10.30 -21.51
CA PRO A 11 -7.11 9.34 -20.70
C PRO A 11 -6.49 10.06 -19.49
N ALA A 12 -6.78 9.54 -18.30
CA ALA A 12 -6.27 10.09 -17.05
C ALA A 12 -4.74 10.23 -17.08
N SER A 13 -4.23 11.31 -16.49
CA SER A 13 -2.80 11.58 -16.43
C SER A 13 -2.06 10.51 -15.61
N THR A 14 -0.76 10.32 -15.84
CA THR A 14 0.05 9.35 -15.07
C THR A 14 -0.06 9.55 -13.54
N PRO A 15 -0.02 10.78 -13.00
CA PRO A 15 -0.28 11.04 -11.58
C PRO A 15 -1.66 10.55 -11.11
N GLU A 16 -2.73 10.84 -11.86
CA GLU A 16 -4.09 10.38 -11.50
C GLU A 16 -4.23 8.85 -11.49
N ASN A 17 -3.52 8.16 -12.40
CA ASN A 17 -3.47 6.70 -12.41
C ASN A 17 -2.77 6.15 -11.16
N ILE A 18 -1.67 6.80 -10.75
CA ILE A 18 -0.93 6.44 -9.54
C ILE A 18 -1.78 6.69 -8.29
N ASP A 19 -2.48 7.82 -8.20
CA ASP A 19 -3.37 8.12 -7.08
C ASP A 19 -4.50 7.10 -6.96
N ARG A 20 -5.12 6.72 -8.08
CA ARG A 20 -6.12 5.63 -8.09
C ARG A 20 -5.53 4.30 -7.62
N ALA A 21 -4.29 3.99 -8.01
CA ALA A 21 -3.60 2.80 -7.53
C ALA A 21 -3.34 2.85 -6.01
N VAL A 22 -2.92 3.99 -5.48
CA VAL A 22 -2.73 4.20 -4.03
C VAL A 22 -4.04 3.97 -3.29
N GLN A 23 -5.16 4.50 -3.78
CA GLN A 23 -6.47 4.29 -3.14
C GLN A 23 -6.89 2.82 -3.12
N ARG A 24 -6.62 2.08 -4.20
CA ARG A 24 -6.87 0.63 -4.26
C ARG A 24 -6.00 -0.14 -3.25
N VAL A 25 -4.72 0.20 -3.14
CA VAL A 25 -3.83 -0.42 -2.13
C VAL A 25 -4.34 -0.13 -0.72
N ARG A 26 -4.77 1.10 -0.42
CA ARG A 26 -5.33 1.47 0.88
C ARG A 26 -6.64 0.74 1.19
N SER A 27 -7.50 0.51 0.20
CA SER A 27 -8.69 -0.34 0.42
C SER A 27 -8.32 -1.77 0.76
N GLU A 28 -7.30 -2.33 0.10
CA GLU A 28 -6.81 -3.68 0.40
C GLU A 28 -6.14 -3.76 1.78
N GLN A 29 -5.46 -2.71 2.24
CA GLN A 29 -4.92 -2.64 3.60
C GLN A 29 -6.04 -2.67 4.65
N ARG A 30 -7.11 -1.88 4.44
CA ARG A 30 -8.30 -1.90 5.31
C ARG A 30 -8.94 -3.29 5.33
N ARG A 31 -9.11 -3.89 4.16
CA ARG A 31 -9.67 -5.24 4.02
C ARG A 31 -8.81 -6.30 4.72
N ALA A 32 -7.49 -6.29 4.52
CA ALA A 32 -6.56 -7.18 5.21
C ALA A 32 -6.59 -6.99 6.73
N THR A 33 -6.78 -5.75 7.20
CA THR A 33 -6.90 -5.44 8.64
C THR A 33 -8.15 -6.06 9.27
N GLN A 34 -9.24 -6.14 8.52
CA GLN A 34 -10.54 -6.69 8.94
C GLN A 34 -10.60 -8.22 8.82
N LEU A 35 -10.01 -8.79 7.77
CA LEU A 35 -10.20 -10.21 7.43
C LEU A 35 -9.09 -11.14 7.92
N LEU A 36 -7.90 -10.63 8.20
CA LEU A 36 -6.76 -11.43 8.59
C LEU A 36 -6.40 -11.20 10.05
N ALA A 37 -5.74 -12.18 10.66
CA ALA A 37 -5.15 -12.10 12.00
C ALA A 37 -3.71 -12.64 11.99
N GLY A 38 -2.96 -12.33 13.06
CA GLY A 38 -1.62 -12.86 13.32
C GLY A 38 -0.60 -12.68 12.20
N GLY A 39 0.26 -13.68 12.01
CA GLY A 39 1.32 -13.68 11.00
C GLY A 39 0.86 -13.39 9.56
N PRO A 40 -0.22 -14.03 9.04
CA PRO A 40 -0.75 -13.73 7.71
C PRO A 40 -1.16 -12.28 7.50
N LYS A 41 -1.80 -11.65 8.52
CA LYS A 41 -2.13 -10.21 8.50
C LYS A 41 -0.86 -9.38 8.35
N CYS A 42 0.14 -9.66 9.18
CA CYS A 42 1.39 -8.91 9.20
C CYS A 42 2.14 -9.00 7.86
N ARG A 43 2.27 -10.20 7.29
CA ARG A 43 2.89 -10.38 5.96
C ARG A 43 2.14 -9.65 4.86
N ARG A 44 0.80 -9.74 4.85
CA ARG A 44 -0.03 -9.07 3.84
C ARG A 44 0.08 -7.55 3.94
N LEU A 45 0.00 -6.99 5.16
CA LEU A 45 0.12 -5.55 5.37
C LEU A 45 1.52 -5.05 5.01
N SER A 46 2.58 -5.77 5.37
CA SER A 46 3.95 -5.44 4.96
C SER A 46 4.08 -5.29 3.44
N ALA A 47 3.58 -6.28 2.68
CA ALA A 47 3.61 -6.25 1.22
C ALA A 47 2.77 -5.10 0.63
N LEU A 48 1.61 -4.79 1.22
CA LEU A 48 0.74 -3.70 0.75
C LEU A 48 1.36 -2.32 1.02
N TYR A 49 1.99 -2.11 2.18
CA TYR A 49 2.69 -0.86 2.47
C TYR A 49 3.93 -0.68 1.60
N GLU A 50 4.66 -1.75 1.28
CA GLU A 50 5.77 -1.72 0.33
C GLU A 50 5.28 -1.34 -1.09
N HIS A 51 4.12 -1.84 -1.51
CA HIS A 51 3.51 -1.44 -2.78
C HIS A 51 3.10 0.04 -2.76
N GLU A 52 2.46 0.51 -1.69
CA GLU A 52 2.14 1.95 -1.52
C GLU A 52 3.41 2.82 -1.62
N ALA A 53 4.50 2.43 -0.95
CA ALA A 53 5.77 3.16 -1.03
C ALA A 53 6.30 3.28 -2.47
N ARG A 54 6.23 2.20 -3.26
CA ARG A 54 6.66 2.22 -4.67
C ARG A 54 5.80 3.13 -5.53
N LEU A 55 4.49 3.19 -5.26
CA LEU A 55 3.59 4.12 -5.93
C LEU A 55 3.94 5.58 -5.61
N TRP A 56 4.28 5.88 -4.35
CA TRP A 56 4.77 7.22 -3.98
C TRP A 56 6.11 7.58 -4.63
N THR A 57 7.03 6.62 -4.79
CA THR A 57 8.25 6.82 -5.58
C THR A 57 7.92 7.17 -7.03
N LEU A 58 6.99 6.44 -7.66
CA LEU A 58 6.55 6.73 -9.03
C LEU A 58 5.91 8.11 -9.13
N LEU A 59 5.06 8.49 -8.17
CA LEU A 59 4.43 9.81 -8.16
C LEU A 59 5.48 10.92 -8.08
N THR A 60 6.49 10.74 -7.22
CA THR A 60 7.61 11.68 -7.05
C THR A 60 8.40 11.88 -8.36
N LEU A 61 8.55 10.83 -9.16
CA LEU A 61 9.23 10.88 -10.46
C LEU A 61 8.41 11.58 -11.55
N HIS A 62 7.08 11.50 -11.46
CA HIS A 62 6.16 12.06 -12.47
C HIS A 62 5.55 13.42 -12.08
N THR A 63 5.88 13.95 -10.90
CA THR A 63 5.37 15.23 -10.41
C THR A 63 6.49 16.28 -10.44
N PRO A 64 6.28 17.45 -11.08
CA PRO A 64 7.27 18.52 -11.09
C PRO A 64 7.60 19.01 -9.66
N ARG A 65 8.83 19.52 -9.48
CA ARG A 65 9.35 20.00 -8.19
C ARG A 65 8.41 21.03 -7.56
N GLY A 66 7.93 20.74 -6.35
CA GLY A 66 7.01 21.59 -5.59
C GLY A 66 6.49 20.92 -4.31
N ILE A 67 5.51 21.54 -3.65
CA ILE A 67 4.90 21.06 -2.39
C ILE A 67 4.41 19.61 -2.50
N TYR A 68 3.84 19.25 -3.66
CA TYR A 68 3.35 17.90 -3.95
C TYR A 68 4.45 16.84 -3.95
N GLN A 69 5.68 17.21 -4.34
CA GLN A 69 6.81 16.28 -4.33
C GLN A 69 7.29 15.98 -2.90
N HIS A 70 7.30 16.99 -2.03
CA HIS A 70 7.68 16.80 -0.63
C HIS A 70 6.70 15.89 0.10
N ALA A 71 5.40 16.14 -0.06
CA ALA A 71 4.34 15.30 0.51
C ALA A 71 4.42 13.84 0.00
N ALA A 72 4.74 13.64 -1.28
CA ALA A 72 4.93 12.30 -1.84
C ALA A 72 6.14 11.57 -1.21
N ILE A 73 7.25 12.27 -0.96
CA ILE A 73 8.43 11.71 -0.27
C ILE A 73 8.11 11.34 1.17
N GLU A 74 7.41 12.20 1.91
CA GLU A 74 6.99 11.90 3.28
C GLU A 74 6.07 10.67 3.32
N ALA A 75 5.12 10.58 2.40
CA ALA A 75 4.22 9.44 2.26
C ALA A 75 4.97 8.14 1.89
N GLU A 76 5.97 8.22 1.00
CA GLU A 76 6.88 7.10 0.69
C GLU A 76 7.58 6.60 1.96
N CYS A 77 8.21 7.52 2.71
CA CYS A 77 8.95 7.21 3.93
C CYS A 77 8.04 6.56 4.99
N ALA A 78 6.85 7.13 5.21
CA ALA A 78 5.87 6.58 6.15
C ALA A 78 5.41 5.17 5.74
N ALA A 79 5.12 4.95 4.45
CA ALA A 79 4.73 3.64 3.94
C ALA A 79 5.87 2.61 4.13
N ARG A 80 7.13 2.97 3.84
CA ARG A 80 8.29 2.08 4.08
C ARG A 80 8.48 1.74 5.55
N ALA A 81 8.32 2.71 6.45
CA ALA A 81 8.40 2.47 7.88
C ALA A 81 7.36 1.43 8.33
N ARG A 82 6.10 1.62 7.92
CA ARG A 82 5.02 0.65 8.18
C ARG A 82 5.30 -0.73 7.59
N ALA A 83 5.82 -0.80 6.36
CA ALA A 83 6.17 -2.08 5.73
C ALA A 83 7.18 -2.87 6.58
N ARG A 84 8.19 -2.18 7.14
CA ARG A 84 9.22 -2.77 8.01
C ARG A 84 8.64 -3.22 9.35
N GLU A 85 7.83 -2.39 10.00
CA GLU A 85 7.14 -2.73 11.26
C GLU A 85 6.33 -4.01 11.10
N TYR A 86 5.51 -4.11 10.05
CA TYR A 86 4.72 -5.32 9.80
C TYR A 86 5.56 -6.54 9.42
N ALA A 87 6.69 -6.35 8.72
CA ALA A 87 7.62 -7.44 8.44
C ALA A 87 8.25 -7.99 9.73
N GLU A 88 8.57 -7.10 10.67
CA GLU A 88 9.10 -7.48 11.98
C GLU A 88 8.06 -8.21 12.83
N LEU A 89 6.84 -7.67 12.91
CA LEU A 89 5.73 -8.34 13.60
C LEU A 89 5.45 -9.73 13.01
N ALA A 90 5.56 -9.89 11.70
CA ALA A 90 5.40 -11.20 11.05
C ALA A 90 6.47 -12.21 11.48
N ARG A 91 7.72 -11.76 11.66
CA ARG A 91 8.83 -12.61 12.14
C ARG A 91 8.63 -13.00 13.61
N GLN A 92 8.25 -12.05 14.45
CA GLN A 92 7.95 -12.31 15.87
C GLN A 92 6.80 -13.32 16.01
N TRP A 93 5.76 -13.19 15.18
CA TRP A 93 4.64 -14.14 15.16
C TRP A 93 5.08 -15.57 14.83
N ALA A 94 5.97 -15.73 13.84
CA ALA A 94 6.49 -17.05 13.46
C ALA A 94 7.32 -17.66 14.61
N ALA A 95 8.21 -16.88 15.22
CA ALA A 95 8.99 -17.34 16.37
C ALA A 95 8.11 -17.78 17.56
N HIS A 96 6.97 -17.10 17.79
CA HIS A 96 6.02 -17.48 18.83
C HIS A 96 5.18 -18.73 18.52
N THR A 97 4.83 -18.98 17.26
CA THR A 97 4.11 -20.20 16.89
C THR A 97 5.02 -21.42 16.99
N ASP A 98 6.25 -21.31 16.51
CA ASP A 98 7.21 -22.41 16.47
C ASP A 98 7.58 -22.87 17.91
N ALA A 99 7.78 -21.91 18.83
CA ALA A 99 8.03 -22.22 20.25
C ALA A 99 6.84 -22.84 20.99
N ARG A 100 5.61 -22.70 20.50
CA ARG A 100 4.42 -23.35 21.08
C ARG A 100 4.26 -24.80 20.62
N GLU A 101 4.76 -25.14 19.43
CA GLU A 101 4.69 -26.50 18.88
C GLU A 101 5.75 -27.43 19.51
N GLU A 102 6.93 -26.92 19.87
CA GLU A 102 7.98 -27.68 20.59
C GLU A 102 7.61 -28.06 22.05
N HIS A 103 6.58 -27.45 22.62
CA HIS A 103 6.15 -27.67 24.01
C HIS A 103 4.73 -28.25 24.13
N ALA A 104 4.14 -28.72 23.01
CA ALA A 104 2.92 -29.50 23.06
C ALA A 104 3.26 -30.96 23.49
N PRO A 105 2.54 -31.54 24.48
CA PRO A 105 2.83 -32.87 25.04
C PRO A 105 2.58 -34.02 24.06
#